data_AF-A0A7Y3I2W3-F1
#
_entry.id   AF-A0A7Y3I2W3-F1
#
_cell.length_a   1.000
_cell.length_b   1.000
_cell.length_c   1.000
_cell.angle_alpha   90.00
_cell.angle_beta   90.00
_cell.angle_gamma   90.00
#
_symmetry.space_group_name_H-M   'P 1'
#
loop_
_entity.id
_entity.type
_entity.pdbx_description
1 polymer ?
#
loop_
_entity_poly.entity_id
_entity_poly.type
_entity_poly.pdbx_seq_one_letter_code
_entity_poly.pdbx_strand_id
1 'polypeptide(L)'
;MRVVFVMLFVIAGFATPVAGQTDQRNAAVWYGRAIKRHDQFARTLSPVEHRRRVAAIRHAVARPDETPNADVAAYLAELQPVLGLVRQAARRPHHDFDLDYDRGAELRLPHLSRMQVFSEYLAAEAIVQLHQGDAGSAADRIESIYRIADQAGRDRLLLSSMVGSETFDLAESLVDTAIDRGQLGPFECASILRALRNVDGGSPFGFAEGLKSERSLMMPWFRTQFSGEGGLPRFRRQFDWLLVDPVDAAAFRVMRQEDLDAALVAAETASELLIETLAIEDTDRARRELRRIDATIRRGDHGPFA
;
A
#
# COMPACT_ATOMS: atom_id res chain seq x y z
N MET A 1 -20.06 0.11 1.68
CA MET A 1 -18.60 0.32 1.63
C MET A 1 -18.24 1.82 1.64
N ARG A 2 -18.70 2.60 2.63
CA ARG A 2 -18.39 4.04 2.75
C ARG A 2 -17.66 4.44 4.03
N VAL A 3 -17.61 3.61 5.08
CA VAL A 3 -17.01 4.01 6.37
C VAL A 3 -15.92 3.04 6.90
N VAL A 4 -15.99 1.73 6.65
CA VAL A 4 -14.82 0.82 6.93
C VAL A 4 -13.51 1.28 6.28
N PHE A 5 -13.55 2.01 5.15
CA PHE A 5 -12.36 2.52 4.46
C PHE A 5 -11.79 3.82 5.08
N VAL A 6 -12.53 4.44 6.00
CA VAL A 6 -12.29 5.82 6.44
C VAL A 6 -11.28 5.91 7.60
N MET A 7 -10.86 4.78 8.18
CA MET A 7 -9.78 4.75 9.20
C MET A 7 -8.35 4.75 8.63
N LEU A 8 -8.17 4.69 7.30
CA LEU A 8 -6.85 4.66 6.66
C LEU A 8 -6.32 6.08 6.45
N PHE A 9 -5.66 6.61 7.48
CA PHE A 9 -5.09 7.96 7.43
C PHE A 9 -3.61 7.98 7.08
N VAL A 10 -3.31 8.39 5.85
CA VAL A 10 -1.97 8.84 5.47
C VAL A 10 -1.93 10.36 5.59
N ILE A 11 -1.50 10.86 6.75
CA ILE A 11 -0.98 12.24 6.81
C ILE A 11 0.37 12.21 6.10
N ALA A 12 0.44 12.86 4.94
CA ALA A 12 1.67 13.07 4.18
C ALA A 12 2.65 13.96 4.97
N GLY A 13 3.33 13.36 5.94
CA GLY A 13 4.49 13.94 6.59
C GLY A 13 5.76 13.60 5.82
N PHE A 14 6.62 14.59 5.62
CA PHE A 14 7.97 14.35 5.10
C PHE A 14 8.66 13.26 5.95
N ALA A 15 9.25 12.29 5.26
CA ALA A 15 9.89 11.13 5.85
C ALA A 15 11.04 11.54 6.78
N THR A 16 11.00 11.10 8.02
CA THR A 16 12.24 10.85 8.75
C THR A 16 12.76 9.50 8.25
N PRO A 17 14.00 9.41 7.76
CA PRO A 17 14.60 8.11 7.48
C PRO A 17 14.62 7.29 8.77
N VAL A 18 14.41 5.98 8.65
CA VAL A 18 14.66 4.98 9.69
C VAL A 18 16.11 5.15 10.13
N ALA A 19 16.33 5.94 11.18
CA ALA A 19 17.65 6.38 11.58
C ALA A 19 18.24 5.33 12.50
N GLY A 20 19.21 4.54 11.99
CA GLY A 20 20.06 3.70 12.85
C GLY A 20 20.26 2.26 12.39
N GLN A 21 19.51 1.76 11.41
CA GLN A 21 19.62 0.36 11.03
C GLN A 21 20.82 0.11 10.10
N THR A 22 21.71 -0.81 10.50
CA THR A 22 22.96 -1.12 9.79
C THR A 22 23.00 -2.53 9.20
N ASP A 23 22.03 -3.39 9.52
CA ASP A 23 21.98 -4.77 8.97
C ASP A 23 21.76 -4.72 7.45
N GLN A 24 22.82 -5.03 6.69
CA GLN A 24 22.79 -5.04 5.23
C GLN A 24 21.86 -6.13 4.65
N ARG A 25 21.40 -7.07 5.48
CA ARG A 25 20.43 -8.10 5.09
C ARG A 25 18.99 -7.60 5.14
N ASN A 26 18.72 -6.46 5.79
CA ASN A 26 17.39 -5.86 5.84
C ASN A 26 17.12 -4.99 4.60
N ALA A 27 16.03 -5.25 3.90
CA ALA A 27 15.54 -4.48 2.75
C ALA A 27 15.35 -2.98 3.07
N ALA A 28 14.87 -2.64 4.26
CA ALA A 28 14.57 -1.27 4.68
C ALA A 28 15.80 -0.36 4.62
N VAL A 29 17.00 -0.90 4.92
CA VAL A 29 18.27 -0.16 4.78
C VAL A 29 18.51 0.26 3.33
N TRP A 30 18.23 -0.63 2.38
CA TRP A 30 18.41 -0.39 0.95
C TRP A 30 17.33 0.53 0.38
N TYR A 31 16.07 0.36 0.79
CA TYR A 31 15.01 1.31 0.47
C TYR A 31 15.31 2.70 1.01
N GLY A 32 15.78 2.83 2.25
CA GLY A 32 16.18 4.11 2.83
C GLY A 32 17.28 4.81 2.02
N ARG A 33 18.27 4.05 1.52
CA ARG A 33 19.29 4.57 0.59
C ARG A 33 18.68 5.00 -0.74
N ALA A 34 17.78 4.21 -1.31
CA ALA A 34 17.08 4.53 -2.56
C ALA A 34 16.24 5.82 -2.42
N ILE A 35 15.46 5.94 -1.34
CA ILE A 35 14.64 7.13 -1.03
C ILE A 35 15.54 8.37 -0.91
N LYS A 36 16.60 8.30 -0.10
CA LYS A 36 17.52 9.44 0.06
C LYS A 36 18.12 9.87 -1.28
N ARG A 37 18.53 8.91 -2.12
CA ARG A 37 19.12 9.21 -3.42
C ARG A 37 18.10 9.74 -4.42
N HIS A 38 16.88 9.21 -4.41
CA HIS A 38 15.76 9.71 -5.20
C HIS A 38 15.44 11.17 -4.84
N ASP A 39 15.35 11.48 -3.55
CA ASP A 39 15.06 12.84 -3.07
C ASP A 39 16.19 13.82 -3.43
N GLN A 40 17.46 13.38 -3.38
CA GLN A 40 18.59 14.19 -3.83
C GLN A 40 18.51 14.48 -5.33
N PHE A 41 18.20 13.47 -6.14
CA PHE A 41 18.03 13.62 -7.58
C PHE A 41 16.81 14.49 -7.94
N ALA A 42 15.67 14.30 -7.28
CA ALA A 42 14.47 15.10 -7.52
C ALA A 42 14.71 16.60 -7.26
N ARG A 43 15.61 16.96 -6.32
CA ARG A 43 16.01 18.35 -6.04
C ARG A 43 16.90 18.98 -7.11
N THR A 44 17.51 18.20 -8.00
CA THR A 44 18.28 18.76 -9.13
C THR A 44 17.38 19.20 -10.28
N LEU A 45 16.09 18.85 -10.24
CA LEU A 45 15.08 19.21 -11.24
C LEU A 45 14.21 20.35 -10.71
N SER A 46 13.68 21.18 -11.62
CA SER A 46 12.60 22.10 -11.24
C SER A 46 11.35 21.30 -10.85
N PRO A 47 10.49 21.80 -9.93
CA PRO A 47 9.24 21.10 -9.57
C PRO A 47 8.32 20.81 -10.76
N VAL A 48 8.31 21.69 -11.77
CA VAL A 48 7.53 21.50 -12.99
C VAL A 48 8.10 20.35 -13.83
N GLU A 49 9.41 20.33 -14.02
CA GLU A 49 10.08 19.27 -14.78
C GLU A 49 9.96 17.91 -14.09
N HIS A 50 10.16 17.86 -12.77
CA HIS A 50 9.98 16.63 -12.01
C HIS A 50 8.56 16.07 -12.17
N ARG A 51 7.52 16.91 -12.02
CA ARG A 51 6.12 16.49 -12.23
C ARG A 51 5.87 16.01 -13.66
N ARG A 52 6.41 16.70 -14.68
CA ARG A 52 6.28 16.29 -16.08
C ARG A 52 6.86 14.90 -16.32
N ARG A 53 8.08 14.65 -15.83
CA ARG A 53 8.76 13.35 -16.01
C ARG A 53 8.05 12.22 -15.26
N VAL A 54 7.59 12.46 -14.04
CA VAL A 54 6.76 11.49 -13.29
C VAL A 54 5.44 11.20 -14.01
N ALA A 55 4.78 12.21 -14.60
CA ALA A 55 3.58 12.00 -15.38
C ALA A 55 3.84 11.16 -16.63
N ALA A 56 5.00 11.33 -17.29
CA ALA A 56 5.39 10.50 -18.43
C ALA A 56 5.59 9.02 -18.05
N ILE A 57 6.20 8.73 -16.89
CA ILE A 57 6.27 7.36 -16.34
C ILE A 57 4.87 6.77 -16.20
N ARG A 58 3.97 7.48 -15.49
CA ARG A 58 2.61 7.00 -15.23
C ARG A 58 1.81 6.76 -16.51
N HIS A 59 2.01 7.61 -17.52
CA HIS A 59 1.42 7.41 -18.82
C HIS A 59 1.90 6.12 -19.48
N ALA A 60 3.21 5.84 -19.45
CA ALA A 60 3.77 4.60 -20.00
C ALA A 60 3.22 3.37 -19.25
N VAL A 61 3.15 3.43 -17.91
CA VAL A 61 2.59 2.35 -17.09
C VAL A 61 1.10 2.11 -17.38
N ALA A 62 0.32 3.19 -17.57
CA ALA A 62 -1.10 3.08 -17.88
C ALA A 62 -1.39 2.60 -19.32
N ARG A 63 -0.41 2.67 -20.21
CA ARG A 63 -0.50 2.23 -21.61
C ARG A 63 0.75 1.44 -21.99
N PRO A 64 0.94 0.26 -21.40
CA PRO A 64 2.12 -0.58 -21.67
C PRO A 64 2.20 -0.97 -23.15
N ASP A 65 1.06 -0.91 -23.84
CA ASP A 65 0.94 -1.22 -25.24
C ASP A 65 1.63 -0.24 -26.18
N GLU A 66 1.69 1.03 -25.79
CA GLU A 66 2.24 2.12 -26.59
C GLU A 66 3.77 2.16 -26.46
N THR A 67 4.46 2.50 -27.54
CA THR A 67 5.91 2.72 -27.48
C THR A 67 6.21 3.88 -26.52
N PRO A 68 7.01 3.65 -25.45
CA PRO A 68 7.35 4.72 -24.52
C PRO A 68 8.08 5.87 -25.22
N ASN A 69 7.76 7.10 -24.84
CA ASN A 69 8.47 8.26 -25.38
C ASN A 69 9.95 8.25 -24.95
N ALA A 70 10.80 8.96 -25.71
CA ALA A 70 12.23 9.02 -25.42
C ALA A 70 12.54 9.64 -24.03
N ASP A 71 11.66 10.53 -23.54
CA ASP A 71 11.78 11.16 -22.23
C ASP A 71 11.68 10.13 -21.08
N VAL A 72 10.83 9.11 -21.20
CA VAL A 72 10.72 8.01 -20.22
C VAL A 72 12.04 7.25 -20.15
N ALA A 73 12.59 6.83 -21.28
CA ALA A 73 13.85 6.09 -21.31
C ALA A 73 15.02 6.93 -20.77
N ALA A 74 15.11 8.22 -21.14
CA ALA A 74 16.13 9.14 -20.63
C ALA A 74 16.01 9.33 -19.10
N TYR A 75 14.79 9.53 -18.60
CA TYR A 75 14.57 9.71 -17.17
C TYR A 75 14.88 8.44 -16.36
N LEU A 76 14.52 7.26 -16.87
CA LEU A 76 14.86 5.98 -16.26
C LEU A 76 16.37 5.71 -16.27
N ALA A 77 17.09 6.17 -17.30
CA ALA A 77 18.54 6.09 -17.36
C ALA A 77 19.20 6.94 -16.25
N GLU A 78 18.72 8.17 -16.03
CA GLU A 78 19.17 9.02 -14.92
C GLU A 78 18.84 8.41 -13.54
N LEU A 79 17.73 7.69 -13.44
CA LEU A 79 17.29 7.00 -12.22
C LEU A 79 18.00 5.67 -11.94
N GLN A 80 18.85 5.14 -12.83
CA GLN A 80 19.51 3.84 -12.64
C GLN A 80 20.24 3.68 -11.30
N PRO A 81 20.96 4.68 -10.76
CA PRO A 81 21.56 4.57 -9.43
C PRO A 81 20.55 4.35 -8.30
N VAL A 82 19.32 4.88 -8.44
CA VAL A 82 18.21 4.66 -7.50
C VAL A 82 17.62 3.27 -7.71
N LEU A 83 17.27 2.92 -8.96
CA LEU A 83 16.67 1.62 -9.29
C LEU A 83 17.58 0.44 -8.96
N GLY A 84 18.90 0.61 -9.08
CA GLY A 84 19.87 -0.36 -8.62
C GLY A 84 19.77 -0.65 -7.11
N LEU A 85 19.53 0.37 -6.28
CA LEU A 85 19.32 0.20 -4.83
C LEU A 85 17.96 -0.46 -4.55
N VAL A 86 16.91 -0.09 -5.27
CA VAL A 86 15.58 -0.69 -5.16
C VAL A 86 15.64 -2.19 -5.47
N ARG A 87 16.27 -2.59 -6.58
CA ARG A 87 16.44 -4.01 -6.93
C ARG A 87 17.27 -4.78 -5.89
N GLN A 88 18.27 -4.13 -5.29
CA GLN A 88 19.01 -4.72 -4.18
C GLN A 88 18.17 -4.88 -2.91
N ALA A 89 17.26 -3.96 -2.62
CA ALA A 89 16.31 -4.05 -1.52
C ALA A 89 15.31 -5.20 -1.73
N ALA A 90 14.71 -5.25 -2.92
CA ALA A 90 13.71 -6.26 -3.29
C ALA A 90 14.27 -7.69 -3.16
N ARG A 91 15.57 -7.91 -3.41
CA ARG A 91 16.22 -9.22 -3.28
C ARG A 91 16.52 -9.64 -1.83
N ARG A 92 16.26 -8.79 -0.84
CA ARG A 92 16.56 -9.13 0.57
C ARG A 92 15.47 -10.02 1.17
N PRO A 93 15.84 -11.03 1.96
CA PRO A 93 14.89 -11.98 2.54
C PRO A 93 14.14 -11.40 3.74
N HIS A 94 14.64 -10.33 4.35
CA HIS A 94 14.09 -9.70 5.53
C HIS A 94 13.83 -8.23 5.27
N HIS A 95 12.70 -7.71 5.73
CA HIS A 95 12.35 -6.30 5.72
C HIS A 95 11.79 -5.95 7.10
N ASP A 96 12.27 -4.84 7.66
CA ASP A 96 11.75 -4.26 8.90
C ASP A 96 12.10 -2.77 8.89
N PHE A 97 11.08 -1.91 8.87
CA PHE A 97 11.25 -0.45 8.87
C PHE A 97 11.36 0.16 10.27
N ASP A 98 11.41 -0.66 11.33
CA ASP A 98 11.53 -0.24 12.73
C ASP A 98 10.43 0.79 13.10
N LEU A 99 9.19 0.43 12.79
CA LEU A 99 8.02 1.29 12.97
C LEU A 99 7.67 1.41 14.46
N ASP A 100 7.48 2.65 14.92
CA ASP A 100 7.06 2.99 16.29
C ASP A 100 5.54 2.84 16.45
N TYR A 101 5.07 1.59 16.59
CA TYR A 101 3.65 1.25 16.69
C TYR A 101 2.94 1.88 17.90
N ASP A 102 3.68 2.32 18.92
CA ASP A 102 3.13 3.01 20.10
C ASP A 102 2.49 4.38 19.74
N ARG A 103 2.80 4.91 18.54
CA ARG A 103 2.16 6.12 18.00
C ARG A 103 0.72 5.92 17.55
N GLY A 104 0.23 4.68 17.47
CA GLY A 104 -1.15 4.38 17.06
C GLY A 104 -1.50 5.03 15.72
N ALA A 105 -2.57 5.82 15.68
CA ALA A 105 -3.04 6.50 14.47
C ALA A 105 -2.09 7.60 13.95
N GLU A 106 -1.08 8.01 14.73
CA GLU A 106 -0.08 9.00 14.32
C GLU A 106 1.17 8.35 13.69
N LEU A 107 1.22 7.01 13.62
CA LEU A 107 2.28 6.28 12.96
C LEU A 107 2.35 6.69 11.48
N ARG A 108 3.54 7.10 11.03
CA ARG A 108 3.79 7.47 9.63
C ARG A 108 4.39 6.31 8.87
N LEU A 109 3.89 6.07 7.66
CA LEU A 109 4.34 5.00 6.78
C LEU A 109 4.89 5.57 5.46
N PRO A 110 5.88 6.48 5.50
CA PRO A 110 6.35 7.17 4.30
C PRO A 110 6.97 6.22 3.28
N HIS A 111 7.49 5.07 3.72
CA HIS A 111 8.12 4.07 2.87
C HIS A 111 7.13 3.41 1.90
N LEU A 112 5.88 3.16 2.31
CA LEU A 112 4.86 2.55 1.45
C LEU A 112 4.64 3.36 0.16
N SER A 113 4.44 4.68 0.30
CA SER A 113 4.29 5.57 -0.86
C SER A 113 5.51 5.54 -1.80
N ARG A 114 6.72 5.37 -1.24
CA ARG A 114 7.95 5.30 -2.03
C ARG A 114 8.12 3.95 -2.71
N MET A 115 7.71 2.86 -2.08
CA MET A 115 7.70 1.53 -2.68
C MET A 115 6.76 1.47 -3.89
N GLN A 116 5.59 2.12 -3.81
CA GLN A 116 4.70 2.27 -4.97
C GLN A 116 5.37 3.06 -6.11
N VAL A 117 5.93 4.24 -5.82
CA VAL A 117 6.63 5.04 -6.85
C VAL A 117 7.79 4.27 -7.49
N PHE A 118 8.56 3.53 -6.70
CA PHE A 118 9.65 2.71 -7.24
C PHE A 118 9.15 1.54 -8.09
N SER A 119 8.00 0.96 -7.74
CA SER A 119 7.35 -0.07 -8.55
C SER A 119 6.85 0.50 -9.89
N GLU A 120 6.28 1.71 -9.90
CA GLU A 120 5.93 2.43 -11.14
C GLU A 120 7.16 2.65 -12.04
N TYR A 121 8.31 3.01 -11.46
CA TYR A 121 9.55 3.17 -12.24
C TYR A 121 10.08 1.85 -12.79
N LEU A 122 10.06 0.77 -12.01
CA LEU A 122 10.45 -0.55 -12.48
C LEU A 122 9.50 -1.08 -13.57
N ALA A 123 8.20 -0.80 -13.44
CA ALA A 123 7.20 -1.13 -14.45
C ALA A 123 7.49 -0.40 -15.77
N ALA A 124 7.75 0.91 -15.72
CA ALA A 124 8.14 1.66 -16.91
C ALA A 124 9.46 1.16 -17.52
N GLU A 125 10.45 0.77 -16.69
CA GLU A 125 11.71 0.16 -17.17
C GLU A 125 11.45 -1.19 -17.87
N ALA A 126 10.57 -2.03 -17.32
CA ALA A 126 10.16 -3.28 -17.93
C ALA A 126 9.48 -3.06 -19.29
N ILE A 127 8.56 -2.10 -19.39
CA ILE A 127 7.87 -1.76 -20.64
C ILE A 127 8.90 -1.32 -21.70
N VAL A 128 9.82 -0.43 -21.36
CA VAL A 128 10.89 0.00 -22.30
C VAL A 128 11.70 -1.21 -22.80
N GLN A 129 12.06 -2.13 -21.91
CA GLN A 129 12.83 -3.33 -22.27
C GLN A 129 12.05 -4.30 -23.16
N LEU A 130 10.75 -4.50 -22.88
CA LEU A 130 9.88 -5.32 -23.73
C LEU A 130 9.76 -4.76 -25.16
N HIS A 131 9.62 -3.43 -25.30
CA HIS A 131 9.61 -2.76 -26.61
C HIS A 131 10.96 -2.83 -27.34
N GLN A 132 12.06 -3.02 -26.61
CA GLN A 132 13.40 -3.24 -27.17
C GLN A 132 13.72 -4.72 -27.46
N GLY A 133 12.79 -5.64 -27.15
CA GLY A 133 13.00 -7.08 -27.29
C GLY A 133 13.88 -7.70 -26.20
N ASP A 134 14.18 -6.97 -25.12
CA ASP A 134 14.94 -7.48 -23.97
C ASP A 134 13.99 -8.06 -22.90
N ALA A 135 13.41 -9.21 -23.22
CA ALA A 135 12.48 -9.92 -22.34
C ALA A 135 13.12 -10.33 -21.01
N GLY A 136 14.41 -10.69 -21.03
CA GLY A 136 15.16 -11.10 -19.84
C GLY A 136 15.28 -9.97 -18.82
N SER A 137 15.71 -8.78 -19.25
CA SER A 137 15.78 -7.62 -18.35
C SER A 137 14.40 -7.22 -17.84
N ALA A 138 13.37 -7.29 -18.68
CA ALA A 138 11.99 -6.97 -18.29
C ALA A 138 11.48 -7.93 -17.20
N ALA A 139 11.71 -9.24 -17.37
CA ALA A 139 11.36 -10.25 -16.37
C ALA A 139 12.06 -9.99 -15.02
N ASP A 140 13.33 -9.58 -15.03
CA ASP A 140 14.07 -9.19 -13.83
C ASP A 140 13.42 -8.00 -13.09
N ARG A 141 12.80 -7.07 -13.82
CA ARG A 141 12.09 -5.92 -13.23
C ARG A 141 10.75 -6.33 -12.64
N ILE A 142 9.98 -7.12 -13.39
CA ILE A 142 8.71 -7.69 -12.95
C ILE A 142 8.91 -8.52 -11.67
N GLU A 143 9.93 -9.38 -11.64
CA GLU A 143 10.33 -10.14 -10.44
C GLU A 143 10.64 -9.23 -9.25
N SER A 144 11.27 -8.07 -9.49
CA SER A 144 11.54 -7.09 -8.43
C SER A 144 10.24 -6.45 -7.91
N ILE A 145 9.25 -6.19 -8.77
CA ILE A 145 7.94 -5.63 -8.38
C ILE A 145 7.17 -6.63 -7.51
N TYR A 146 7.11 -7.91 -7.88
CA TYR A 146 6.48 -8.94 -7.03
C TYR A 146 7.13 -9.03 -5.64
N ARG A 147 8.45 -8.91 -5.54
CA ARG A 147 9.13 -8.88 -4.24
C ARG A 147 8.84 -7.62 -3.45
N ILE A 148 8.72 -6.46 -4.10
CA ILE A 148 8.28 -5.21 -3.45
C ILE A 148 6.86 -5.38 -2.91
N ALA A 149 5.95 -5.98 -3.69
CA ALA A 149 4.57 -6.26 -3.28
C ALA A 149 4.53 -7.14 -2.02
N ASP A 150 5.30 -8.23 -2.00
CA ASP A 150 5.42 -9.12 -0.83
C ASP A 150 5.95 -8.39 0.42
N GLN A 151 6.99 -7.58 0.27
CA GLN A 151 7.58 -6.82 1.36
C GLN A 151 6.63 -5.71 1.85
N ALA A 152 6.00 -4.96 0.94
CA ALA A 152 5.04 -3.92 1.30
C ALA A 152 3.82 -4.51 2.03
N GLY A 153 3.36 -5.71 1.63
CA GLY A 153 2.22 -6.38 2.23
C GLY A 153 2.42 -6.85 3.67
N ARG A 154 3.65 -6.88 4.18
CA ARG A 154 4.00 -7.58 5.43
C ARG A 154 4.34 -6.68 6.62
N ASP A 155 4.17 -5.37 6.49
CA ASP A 155 4.39 -4.38 7.57
C ASP A 155 3.25 -4.33 8.61
N ARG A 156 2.57 -5.46 8.87
CA ARG A 156 1.57 -5.66 9.93
C ARG A 156 0.40 -4.66 9.98
N LEU A 157 0.16 -3.86 8.95
CA LEU A 157 -0.95 -2.90 8.90
C LEU A 157 -1.81 -3.19 7.67
N LEU A 158 -3.10 -2.87 7.73
CA LEU A 158 -4.02 -3.09 6.60
C LEU A 158 -3.58 -2.26 5.39
N LEU A 159 -3.13 -1.02 5.63
CA LEU A 159 -2.60 -0.18 4.56
C LEU A 159 -1.42 -0.85 3.84
N SER A 160 -0.56 -1.52 4.59
CA SER A 160 0.57 -2.28 4.06
C SER A 160 0.08 -3.40 3.13
N SER A 161 -0.92 -4.18 3.58
CA SER A 161 -1.58 -5.21 2.77
C SER A 161 -2.17 -4.66 1.47
N MET A 162 -2.84 -3.50 1.51
CA MET A 162 -3.41 -2.85 0.33
C MET A 162 -2.33 -2.42 -0.66
N VAL A 163 -1.28 -1.76 -0.17
CA VAL A 163 -0.16 -1.32 -1.01
C VAL A 163 0.56 -2.52 -1.64
N GLY A 164 0.72 -3.62 -0.88
CA GLY A 164 1.23 -4.88 -1.39
C GLY A 164 0.37 -5.43 -2.54
N SER A 165 -0.95 -5.51 -2.33
CA SER A 165 -1.90 -5.97 -3.35
C SER A 165 -1.90 -5.09 -4.60
N GLU A 166 -1.94 -3.77 -4.46
CA GLU A 166 -1.89 -2.85 -5.60
C GLU A 166 -0.58 -2.97 -6.40
N THR A 167 0.54 -3.15 -5.69
CA THR A 167 1.85 -3.37 -6.31
C THR A 167 1.91 -4.70 -7.05
N PHE A 168 1.22 -5.72 -6.53
CA PHE A 168 1.08 -7.01 -7.19
C PHE A 168 0.25 -6.90 -8.47
N ASP A 169 -0.91 -6.25 -8.41
CA ASP A 169 -1.79 -6.04 -9.57
C ASP A 169 -1.07 -5.29 -10.71
N LEU A 170 -0.19 -4.34 -10.35
CA LEU A 170 0.70 -3.69 -11.31
C LEU A 170 1.62 -4.68 -12.04
N ALA A 171 2.21 -5.65 -11.32
CA ALA A 171 3.06 -6.66 -11.94
C ALA A 171 2.26 -7.63 -12.81
N GLU A 172 1.09 -8.09 -12.33
CA GLU A 172 0.20 -8.97 -13.09
C GLU A 172 -0.20 -8.34 -14.43
N SER A 173 -0.63 -7.07 -14.43
CA SER A 173 -1.03 -6.37 -15.65
C SER A 173 0.10 -6.31 -16.69
N LEU A 174 1.35 -6.18 -16.25
CA LEU A 174 2.52 -6.22 -17.14
C LEU A 174 2.77 -7.61 -17.70
N VAL A 175 2.65 -8.64 -16.86
CA VAL A 175 2.82 -10.04 -17.27
C VAL A 175 1.77 -10.42 -18.31
N ASP A 176 0.49 -10.12 -18.04
CA ASP A 176 -0.62 -10.37 -18.97
C ASP A 176 -0.36 -9.71 -20.32
N THR A 177 -0.04 -8.41 -20.32
CA THR A 177 0.25 -7.66 -21.55
C THR A 177 1.43 -8.29 -22.32
N ALA A 178 2.50 -8.66 -21.63
CA ALA A 178 3.69 -9.21 -22.26
C ALA A 178 3.47 -10.64 -22.79
N ILE A 179 2.64 -11.45 -22.13
CA ILE A 179 2.22 -12.78 -22.60
C ILE A 179 1.33 -12.66 -23.84
N ASP A 180 0.33 -11.78 -23.82
CA ASP A 180 -0.60 -11.56 -24.95
C ASP A 180 0.14 -11.17 -26.23
N ARG A 181 1.30 -10.51 -26.08
CA ARG A 181 2.17 -10.08 -27.17
C ARG A 181 3.26 -11.08 -27.56
N GLY A 182 3.35 -12.22 -26.87
CA GLY A 182 4.40 -13.21 -27.07
C GLY A 182 5.80 -12.67 -26.75
N GLN A 183 5.91 -11.69 -25.86
CA GLN A 183 7.18 -11.06 -25.48
C GLN A 183 7.89 -11.79 -24.33
N LEU A 184 7.19 -12.65 -23.58
CA LEU A 184 7.79 -13.51 -22.56
C LEU A 184 7.89 -14.96 -23.04
N GLY A 185 9.08 -15.53 -22.94
CA GLY A 185 9.34 -16.93 -23.23
C GLY A 185 9.22 -17.81 -21.97
N PRO A 186 9.35 -19.14 -22.13
CA PRO A 186 9.29 -20.08 -21.01
C PRO A 186 10.32 -19.80 -19.91
N PHE A 187 11.49 -19.29 -20.26
CA PHE A 187 12.55 -18.98 -19.29
C PHE A 187 12.19 -17.80 -18.39
N GLU A 188 11.69 -16.72 -18.99
CA GLU A 188 11.24 -15.52 -18.29
C GLU A 188 10.05 -15.84 -17.38
N CYS A 189 9.04 -16.55 -17.91
CA CYS A 189 7.89 -17.01 -17.14
C CYS A 189 8.31 -17.87 -15.93
N ALA A 190 9.29 -18.77 -16.11
CA ALA A 190 9.81 -19.58 -15.01
C ALA A 190 10.54 -18.77 -13.94
N SER A 191 11.12 -17.60 -14.27
CA SER A 191 11.70 -16.69 -13.26
C SER A 191 10.62 -15.94 -12.50
N ILE A 192 9.63 -15.41 -13.23
CA ILE A 192 8.48 -14.71 -12.63
C ILE A 192 7.73 -15.63 -11.66
N LEU A 193 7.43 -16.88 -12.07
CA LEU A 193 6.79 -17.89 -11.22
C LEU A 193 7.59 -18.19 -9.94
N ARG A 194 8.93 -18.12 -9.98
CA ARG A 194 9.75 -18.29 -8.77
C ARG A 194 9.56 -17.15 -7.78
N ALA A 195 9.29 -15.93 -8.25
CA ALA A 195 9.01 -14.77 -7.41
C ALA A 195 7.65 -14.87 -6.72
N LEU A 196 6.65 -15.42 -7.42
CA LEU A 196 5.27 -15.60 -6.95
C LEU A 196 5.13 -16.60 -5.79
N ARG A 197 6.06 -17.54 -5.63
CA ARG A 197 6.03 -18.56 -4.54
C ARG A 197 5.94 -17.96 -3.14
N ASN A 198 6.40 -16.72 -2.95
CA ASN A 198 6.31 -16.04 -1.67
C ASN A 198 4.92 -15.47 -1.37
N VAL A 199 4.09 -15.30 -2.41
CA VAL A 199 2.73 -14.75 -2.36
C VAL A 199 1.68 -15.87 -2.30
N ASP A 200 2.00 -17.08 -2.80
CA ASP A 200 1.13 -18.27 -2.88
C ASP A 200 0.69 -18.91 -1.54
N GLY A 201 0.64 -18.15 -0.45
CA GLY A 201 0.12 -18.59 0.86
C GLY A 201 -1.39 -18.38 1.01
N GLY A 202 -1.99 -19.01 2.03
CA GLY A 202 -3.43 -18.83 2.34
C GLY A 202 -3.85 -17.42 2.74
N SER A 203 -2.92 -16.48 2.89
CA SER A 203 -3.18 -15.06 3.12
C SER A 203 -2.21 -14.19 2.31
N PRO A 204 -2.45 -14.01 0.99
CA PRO A 204 -1.62 -13.12 0.18
C PRO A 204 -1.73 -11.70 0.78
N PHE A 205 -0.57 -11.11 1.08
CA PHE A 205 -0.42 -9.79 1.72
C PHE A 205 -0.96 -9.64 3.14
N GLY A 206 -1.39 -10.72 3.81
CA GLY A 206 -1.65 -10.69 5.26
C GLY A 206 -2.80 -9.79 5.72
N PHE A 207 -3.84 -9.55 4.89
CA PHE A 207 -4.96 -8.66 5.22
C PHE A 207 -5.59 -8.90 6.60
N ALA A 208 -5.79 -10.17 6.99
CA ALA A 208 -6.36 -10.51 8.29
C ALA A 208 -5.43 -10.10 9.46
N GLU A 209 -4.13 -10.34 9.32
CA GLU A 209 -3.13 -9.95 10.34
C GLU A 209 -2.93 -8.44 10.39
N GLY A 210 -2.99 -7.76 9.24
CA GLY A 210 -2.96 -6.30 9.14
C GLY A 210 -4.14 -5.66 9.88
N LEU A 211 -5.35 -6.14 9.62
CA LEU A 211 -6.56 -5.65 10.29
C LEU A 211 -6.56 -5.95 11.80
N LYS A 212 -6.10 -7.14 12.19
CA LYS A 212 -5.96 -7.52 13.60
C LYS A 212 -4.97 -6.63 14.34
N SER A 213 -3.83 -6.33 13.72
CA SER A 213 -2.81 -5.45 14.29
C SER A 213 -3.32 -4.02 14.38
N GLU A 214 -3.92 -3.48 13.32
CA GLU A 214 -4.55 -2.14 13.36
C GLU A 214 -5.61 -2.04 14.44
N ARG A 215 -6.50 -3.02 14.57
CA ARG A 215 -7.48 -3.06 15.66
C ARG A 215 -6.81 -2.98 17.04
N SER A 216 -5.75 -3.78 17.25
CA SER A 216 -5.02 -3.82 18.52
C SER A 216 -4.29 -2.52 18.85
N LEU A 217 -3.89 -1.75 17.84
CA LEU A 217 -3.19 -0.47 18.00
C LEU A 217 -4.17 0.70 18.11
N MET A 218 -5.17 0.73 17.24
CA MET A 218 -6.08 1.87 17.07
C MET A 218 -7.15 1.90 18.15
N MET A 219 -7.77 0.77 18.52
CA MET A 219 -8.87 0.79 19.48
C MET A 219 -8.48 1.30 20.88
N PRO A 220 -7.35 0.87 21.48
CA PRO A 220 -6.88 1.45 22.73
C PRO A 220 -6.54 2.94 22.60
N TRP A 221 -5.95 3.33 21.47
CA TRP A 221 -5.63 4.74 21.19
C TRP A 221 -6.90 5.60 21.11
N PHE A 222 -7.92 5.17 20.36
CA PHE A 222 -9.21 5.89 20.25
C PHE A 222 -9.87 6.06 21.62
N ARG A 223 -9.94 4.99 22.41
CA ARG A 223 -10.51 5.04 23.78
C ARG A 223 -9.75 6.04 24.65
N THR A 224 -8.41 6.00 24.59
CA THR A 224 -7.57 6.92 25.36
C THR A 224 -7.78 8.38 24.95
N GLN A 225 -7.91 8.66 23.65
CA GLN A 225 -8.03 10.03 23.15
C GLN A 225 -9.45 10.61 23.29
N PHE A 226 -10.48 9.79 23.12
CA PHE A 226 -11.85 10.29 22.86
C PHE A 226 -12.94 9.75 23.78
N SER A 227 -12.64 8.90 24.76
CA SER A 227 -13.62 8.55 25.78
C SER A 227 -13.67 9.61 26.89
N GLY A 228 -14.81 9.66 27.60
CA GLY A 228 -15.01 10.54 28.75
C GLY A 228 -15.25 12.02 28.42
N GLU A 229 -15.11 12.88 29.43
CA GLU A 229 -15.44 14.30 29.31
C GLU A 229 -14.57 15.01 28.26
N GLY A 230 -15.23 15.70 27.33
CA GLY A 230 -14.57 16.42 26.24
C GLY A 230 -14.03 15.51 25.11
N GLY A 231 -14.24 14.20 25.18
CA GLY A 231 -13.82 13.25 24.15
C GLY A 231 -14.43 13.52 22.77
N LEU A 232 -15.75 13.64 22.70
CA LEU A 232 -16.48 13.93 21.47
C LEU A 232 -16.11 15.27 20.83
N PRO A 233 -15.96 16.40 21.56
CA PRO A 233 -15.40 17.62 21.00
C PRO A 233 -13.98 17.46 20.41
N ARG A 234 -13.10 16.66 21.04
CA ARG A 234 -11.77 16.35 20.49
C ARG A 234 -11.88 15.53 19.21
N PHE A 235 -12.70 14.48 19.24
CA PHE A 235 -12.98 13.61 18.10
C PHE A 235 -13.50 14.42 16.91
N ARG A 236 -14.50 15.28 17.14
CA ARG A 236 -15.06 16.20 16.13
C ARG A 236 -13.99 17.08 15.50
N ARG A 237 -13.15 17.71 16.30
CA ARG A 237 -12.09 18.60 15.80
C ARG A 237 -11.07 17.85 14.94
N GLN A 238 -10.73 16.63 15.35
CA GLN A 238 -9.72 15.82 14.67
C GLN A 238 -10.24 15.17 13.38
N PHE A 239 -11.52 14.82 13.34
CA PHE A 239 -12.14 14.08 12.25
C PHE A 239 -13.22 14.85 11.49
N ASP A 240 -13.33 16.18 11.66
CA ASP A 240 -14.30 17.01 10.93
C ASP A 240 -14.16 16.84 9.41
N TRP A 241 -12.91 16.67 8.96
CA TRP A 241 -12.58 16.48 7.55
C TRP A 241 -13.05 15.12 6.98
N LEU A 242 -13.37 14.14 7.82
CA LEU A 242 -13.90 12.85 7.38
C LEU A 242 -15.36 12.90 6.94
N LEU A 243 -16.10 13.91 7.41
CA LEU A 243 -17.54 14.00 7.26
C LEU A 243 -17.87 14.62 5.91
N VAL A 244 -17.41 13.98 4.83
CA VAL A 244 -17.58 14.43 3.45
C VAL A 244 -19.03 14.26 3.00
N ASP A 245 -19.78 13.31 3.59
CA ASP A 245 -21.20 13.13 3.33
C ASP A 245 -22.06 14.04 4.26
N PRO A 246 -22.93 14.91 3.70
CA PRO A 246 -23.80 15.78 4.48
C PRO A 246 -24.74 15.05 5.44
N VAL A 247 -25.13 13.81 5.13
CA VAL A 247 -26.00 12.97 5.98
C VAL A 247 -25.23 12.52 7.22
N ASP A 248 -23.99 12.06 7.03
CA ASP A 248 -23.12 11.62 8.12
C ASP A 248 -22.74 12.81 9.02
N ALA A 249 -22.49 13.99 8.42
CA ALA A 249 -22.23 15.21 9.16
C ALA A 249 -23.40 15.62 10.07
N ALA A 250 -24.65 15.40 9.66
CA ALA A 250 -25.82 15.71 10.46
C ALA A 250 -25.97 14.76 11.67
N ALA A 251 -25.83 13.45 11.46
CA ALA A 251 -25.85 12.46 12.53
C ALA A 251 -24.73 12.73 13.55
N PHE A 252 -23.56 13.12 13.04
CA PHE A 252 -22.40 13.40 13.86
C PHE A 252 -22.50 14.67 14.70
N ARG A 253 -23.24 15.69 14.24
CA ARG A 253 -23.50 16.93 15.00
C ARG A 253 -24.38 16.72 16.22
N VAL A 254 -25.33 15.80 16.14
CA VAL A 254 -26.27 15.50 17.24
C VAL A 254 -25.80 14.37 18.16
N MET A 255 -24.74 13.65 17.77
CA MET A 255 -24.08 12.63 18.56
C MET A 255 -23.76 13.13 19.98
N ARG A 256 -23.99 12.28 20.99
CA ARG A 256 -23.58 12.45 22.39
C ARG A 256 -22.34 11.60 22.67
N GLN A 257 -21.65 11.83 23.79
CA GLN A 257 -20.48 11.04 24.17
C GLN A 257 -20.79 9.53 24.25
N GLU A 258 -21.94 9.18 24.83
CA GLU A 258 -22.44 7.80 24.91
C GLU A 258 -22.56 7.13 23.53
N ASP A 259 -23.00 7.91 22.53
CA ASP A 259 -23.18 7.42 21.16
C ASP A 259 -21.81 7.16 20.49
N LEU A 260 -20.80 8.00 20.76
CA LEU A 260 -19.41 7.80 20.32
C LEU A 260 -18.80 6.54 20.96
N ASP A 261 -18.93 6.39 22.27
CA ASP A 261 -18.41 5.23 22.99
C ASP A 261 -19.07 3.92 22.50
N ALA A 262 -20.39 3.93 22.28
CA ALA A 262 -21.10 2.79 21.69
C ALA A 262 -20.63 2.46 20.26
N ALA A 263 -20.39 3.49 19.44
CA ALA A 263 -19.94 3.30 18.07
C ALA A 263 -18.49 2.75 18.00
N LEU A 264 -17.62 3.10 18.95
CA LEU A 264 -16.28 2.50 19.05
C LEU A 264 -16.35 0.99 19.38
N VAL A 265 -17.27 0.57 20.26
CA VAL A 265 -17.49 -0.86 20.56
C VAL A 265 -18.03 -1.59 19.33
N ALA A 266 -18.95 -0.97 18.60
CA ALA A 266 -19.51 -1.57 17.40
C ALA A 266 -18.46 -1.70 16.27
N ALA A 267 -17.57 -0.71 16.10
CA ALA A 267 -16.46 -0.78 15.16
C ALA A 267 -15.45 -1.90 15.51
N GLU A 268 -15.16 -2.11 16.79
CA GLU A 268 -14.31 -3.22 17.24
C GLU A 268 -14.94 -4.59 16.92
N THR A 269 -16.25 -4.74 17.15
CA THR A 269 -17.01 -5.96 16.83
C THR A 269 -17.04 -6.22 15.33
N ALA A 270 -17.28 -5.19 14.51
CA ALA A 270 -17.25 -5.30 13.06
C ALA A 270 -15.86 -5.71 12.55
N SER A 271 -14.80 -5.19 13.17
CA SER A 271 -13.41 -5.55 12.85
C SER A 271 -13.13 -7.02 13.17
N GLU A 272 -13.63 -7.56 14.29
CA GLU A 272 -13.51 -8.99 14.61
C GLU A 272 -14.16 -9.88 13.56
N LEU A 273 -15.40 -9.56 13.16
CA LEU A 273 -16.12 -10.29 12.11
C LEU A 273 -15.37 -10.26 10.77
N LEU A 274 -14.77 -9.13 10.42
CA LEU A 274 -13.96 -8.99 9.22
C LEU A 274 -12.67 -9.83 9.30
N ILE A 275 -11.97 -9.82 10.45
CA ILE A 275 -10.77 -10.65 10.66
C ILE A 275 -11.11 -12.14 10.51
N GLU A 276 -12.18 -12.60 11.17
CA GLU A 276 -12.64 -13.99 11.10
C GLU A 276 -13.01 -14.37 9.66
N THR A 277 -13.66 -13.46 8.93
CA THR A 277 -14.07 -13.69 7.55
C THR A 277 -12.86 -13.75 6.60
N LEU A 278 -11.88 -12.88 6.78
CA LEU A 278 -10.65 -12.85 5.99
C LEU A 278 -9.74 -14.06 6.26
N ALA A 279 -9.93 -14.76 7.38
CA ALA A 279 -9.22 -15.99 7.70
C ALA A 279 -9.88 -17.26 7.08
N ILE A 280 -11.02 -17.14 6.41
CA ILE A 280 -11.69 -18.28 5.76
C ILE A 280 -10.91 -18.69 4.49
N GLU A 281 -10.38 -19.92 4.47
CA GLU A 281 -9.65 -20.47 3.31
C GLU A 281 -10.54 -20.61 2.05
N ASP A 282 -11.80 -20.99 2.21
CA ASP A 282 -12.78 -21.05 1.11
C ASP A 282 -13.15 -19.62 0.67
N THR A 283 -12.55 -19.18 -0.45
CA THR A 283 -12.73 -17.83 -0.99
C THR A 283 -14.19 -17.50 -1.33
N ASP A 284 -14.97 -18.47 -1.80
CA ASP A 284 -16.37 -18.22 -2.15
C ASP A 284 -17.24 -18.06 -0.91
N ARG A 285 -16.96 -18.84 0.14
CA ARG A 285 -17.55 -18.64 1.46
C ARG A 285 -17.15 -17.29 2.04
N ALA A 286 -15.86 -16.93 2.04
CA ALA A 286 -15.37 -15.64 2.52
C ALA A 286 -16.08 -14.47 1.82
N ARG A 287 -16.21 -14.52 0.49
CA ARG A 287 -16.94 -13.52 -0.30
C ARG A 287 -18.42 -13.41 0.08
N ARG A 288 -19.09 -14.53 0.37
CA ARG A 288 -20.50 -14.52 0.82
C ARG A 288 -20.62 -13.85 2.19
N GLU A 289 -19.74 -14.17 3.13
CA GLU A 289 -19.73 -13.55 4.47
C GLU A 289 -19.39 -12.06 4.40
N LEU A 290 -18.40 -11.65 3.60
CA LEU A 290 -18.09 -10.23 3.39
C LEU A 290 -19.29 -9.44 2.87
N ARG A 291 -20.05 -10.01 1.91
CA ARG A 291 -21.30 -9.38 1.44
C ARG A 291 -22.37 -9.30 2.53
N ARG A 292 -22.46 -10.31 3.40
CA ARG A 292 -23.37 -10.28 4.56
C ARG A 292 -22.98 -9.18 5.54
N ILE A 293 -21.69 -9.05 5.84
CA ILE A 293 -21.15 -8.00 6.71
C ILE A 293 -21.42 -6.61 6.10
N ASP A 294 -21.08 -6.37 4.82
CA ASP A 294 -21.38 -5.08 4.16
C ASP A 294 -22.87 -4.77 4.18
N ALA A 295 -23.76 -5.76 4.02
CA ALA A 295 -25.20 -5.55 4.14
C ALA A 295 -25.64 -5.15 5.56
N THR A 296 -25.05 -5.74 6.61
CA THR A 296 -25.32 -5.35 8.01
C THR A 296 -24.80 -3.95 8.33
N ILE A 297 -23.61 -3.61 7.82
CA ILE A 297 -23.01 -2.29 7.97
C ILE A 297 -23.90 -1.22 7.31
N ARG A 298 -24.35 -1.44 6.08
CA ARG A 298 -25.24 -0.49 5.37
C ARG A 298 -26.60 -0.29 6.04
N ARG A 299 -27.08 -1.23 6.85
CA ARG A 299 -28.30 -1.07 7.64
C ARG A 299 -28.09 -0.28 8.93
N GLY A 300 -26.83 0.00 9.29
CA GLY A 300 -26.48 0.65 10.56
C GLY A 300 -26.39 -0.31 11.74
N ASP A 301 -26.37 -1.63 11.51
CA ASP A 301 -26.34 -2.65 12.56
C ASP A 301 -25.05 -2.58 13.41
N HIS A 302 -23.99 -1.94 12.88
CA HIS A 302 -22.68 -1.78 13.52
C HIS A 302 -22.37 -0.33 13.90
N GLY A 303 -23.41 0.51 14.03
CA GLY A 303 -23.27 1.91 14.41
C GLY A 303 -22.78 2.82 13.27
N PRO A 304 -22.64 4.13 13.54
CA PRO A 304 -22.37 5.15 12.52
C PRO A 304 -20.94 5.17 11.97
N PHE A 305 -20.02 4.37 12.53
CA PHE A 305 -18.60 4.34 12.11
C PHE A 305 -18.19 3.07 11.36
N ALA A 306 -19.12 2.13 11.15
CA ALA A 306 -18.87 0.93 10.35
C ALA A 306 -19.19 1.17 8.88
#